data_AF-A0A378APT6-F1
#
_entry.id   AF-A0A378APT6-F1
#
_cell.length_a   1.000
_cell.length_b   1.000
_cell.length_c   1.000
_cell.angle_alpha   90.00
_cell.angle_beta   90.00
_cell.angle_gamma   90.00
#
_symmetry.space_group_name_H-M   'P 1'
#
loop_
_entity.id
_entity.type
_entity.pdbx_description
1 polymer ?
#
loop_
_entity_poly.entity_id
_entity_poly.type
_entity_poly.pdbx_seq_one_letter_code
_entity_poly.pdbx_strand_id
1 'polypeptide(L)' 'MAYTTFSQTKNDQLLEPMFFGQPVNVARYDQQKYDIFEKLIEKQLSFFWRPEEVDVPAIASTTRRCRNTKNIFSSAT' A
#
# COMPACT_ATOMS: atom_id res chain seq x y z
N MET A 1 13.91 4.91 23.80
CA MET A 1 14.01 6.03 22.84
C MET A 1 12.61 6.58 22.65
N ALA A 2 12.40 7.88 22.88
CA ALA A 2 11.12 8.50 22.59
C ALA A 2 10.97 8.62 21.06
N TYR A 3 9.81 8.23 20.52
CA TYR A 3 9.47 8.49 19.12
C TYR A 3 9.40 10.00 18.91
N THR A 4 10.05 10.48 17.85
CA THR A 4 9.93 11.87 17.41
C THR A 4 9.44 11.89 15.96
N THR A 5 8.52 12.80 15.66
CA THR A 5 7.98 12.99 14.31
C THR A 5 8.99 13.63 13.37
N PHE A 6 9.93 14.41 13.92
CA PHE A 6 11.02 15.03 13.18
C PHE A 6 12.28 15.03 14.05
N SER A 7 13.36 14.40 13.59
CA SER A 7 14.64 14.49 14.28
C SER A 7 15.47 15.64 13.69
N GLN A 8 16.16 16.40 14.55
CA GLN A 8 16.96 17.56 14.13
C GLN A 8 18.41 17.17 13.76
N THR A 9 18.83 15.94 14.09
CA THR A 9 20.17 15.42 13.83
C THR A 9 20.32 15.08 12.35
N LYS A 10 21.31 15.68 11.69
CA LYS A 10 21.64 15.39 10.30
C LYS A 10 22.24 13.98 10.20
N ASN A 11 21.49 13.04 9.64
CA ASN A 11 21.94 11.68 9.37
C ASN A 11 22.00 11.38 7.86
N ASP A 12 22.81 10.39 7.49
CA ASP A 12 22.88 9.88 6.11
C ASP A 12 21.86 8.75 5.92
N GLN A 13 20.80 9.06 5.18
CA GLN A 13 19.67 8.17 4.95
C GLN A 13 20.03 6.88 4.19
N LEU A 14 21.17 6.85 3.46
CA LEU A 14 21.63 5.68 2.72
C LEU A 14 22.32 4.64 3.62
N LEU A 15 22.81 5.06 4.78
CA LEU A 15 23.54 4.20 5.70
C LEU A 15 22.65 3.62 6.82
N GLU A 16 21.55 4.29 7.15
CA GLU A 16 20.61 3.86 8.21
C GLU A 16 20.01 2.47 7.97
N PRO A 17 19.83 1.65 9.02
CA PRO A 17 19.10 0.39 8.92
C PRO A 17 17.61 0.63 8.60
N MET A 18 16.95 -0.35 7.98
CA MET A 18 15.52 -0.23 7.63
C MET A 18 14.61 -0.04 8.86
N PHE A 19 14.97 -0.66 9.98
CA PHE A 19 14.18 -0.64 11.20
C PHE A 19 15.09 -0.27 12.38
N PHE A 20 14.50 0.32 13.41
CA PHE A 20 15.17 0.67 14.68
C PHE A 20 16.34 1.67 14.55
N GLY A 21 16.47 2.35 13.41
CA GLY A 21 17.38 3.49 13.22
C GLY A 21 16.77 4.81 13.70
N GLN A 22 17.38 5.92 13.29
CA GLN A 22 16.83 7.25 13.56
C GLN A 22 15.52 7.46 12.77
N PRO A 23 14.47 8.04 13.38
CA PRO A 23 13.24 8.37 12.65
C PRO A 23 13.52 9.34 11.49
N VAL A 24 12.69 9.27 10.45
CA VAL A 24 12.88 10.04 9.22
C VAL A 24 12.70 11.54 9.48
N ASN A 25 13.66 12.34 9.01
CA ASN A 25 13.59 13.79 9.10
C ASN A 25 12.89 14.37 7.87
N VAL A 26 13.43 14.07 6.69
CA VAL A 26 12.96 14.61 5.41
C VAL A 26 12.51 13.45 4.53
N ALA A 27 11.26 13.49 4.06
CA ALA A 27 10.74 12.57 3.06
C ALA A 27 11.27 12.98 1.68
N ARG A 28 12.27 12.24 1.17
CA ARG A 28 12.92 12.47 -0.13
C ARG A 28 12.83 11.19 -0.97
N TYR A 29 12.66 11.35 -2.28
CA TYR A 29 12.58 10.25 -3.25
C TYR A 29 13.65 10.35 -4.36
N ASP A 30 14.65 11.23 -4.20
CA ASP A 30 15.75 11.36 -5.18
C ASP A 30 16.81 10.26 -5.01
N GLN A 31 16.93 9.73 -3.79
CA GLN A 31 17.94 8.76 -3.39
C GLN A 31 17.31 7.75 -2.44
N GLN A 32 17.42 6.47 -2.76
CA GLN A 32 16.90 5.37 -1.96
C GLN A 32 18.02 4.40 -1.62
N LYS A 33 18.02 3.88 -0.39
CA LYS A 33 18.88 2.75 -0.01
C LYS A 33 18.45 1.45 -0.70
N TYR A 34 17.15 1.32 -0.95
CA TYR A 34 16.53 0.15 -1.55
C TYR A 34 15.54 0.57 -2.64
N ASP A 35 15.97 0.55 -3.90
CA ASP A 35 15.17 0.95 -5.06
C ASP A 35 13.90 0.12 -5.27
N ILE A 36 13.80 -1.06 -4.64
CA ILE A 36 12.63 -1.93 -4.74
C ILE A 36 11.36 -1.27 -4.18
N PHE A 37 11.48 -0.46 -3.12
CA PHE A 37 10.33 0.21 -2.53
C PHE A 37 9.82 1.33 -3.42
N GLU A 38 10.72 2.08 -4.08
CA GLU A 38 10.32 3.09 -5.05
C GLU A 38 9.54 2.46 -6.20
N LYS A 39 10.05 1.37 -6.77
CA LYS A 39 9.37 0.62 -7.84
C LYS A 39 8.00 0.09 -7.40
N LEU A 40 7.86 -0.32 -6.15
CA LEU A 40 6.58 -0.77 -5.60
C LEU A 40 5.59 0.39 -5.41
N ILE A 41 6.07 1.55 -4.96
CA ILE A 41 5.25 2.76 -4.82
C ILE A 41 4.77 3.23 -6.20
N GLU A 42 5.66 3.32 -7.19
CA GLU A 42 5.31 3.66 -8.58
C GLU A 42 4.27 2.69 -9.15
N LYS A 43 4.46 1.38 -8.90
CA LYS A 43 3.53 0.35 -9.35
C LYS A 43 2.19 0.40 -8.62
N GLN A 44 2.18 0.75 -7.33
CA GLN A 44 0.95 0.94 -6.58
C GLN A 44 0.16 2.16 -7.08
N LEU A 45 0.86 3.24 -7.42
CA LEU A 45 0.26 4.44 -8.03
C LEU A 45 -0.28 4.15 -9.43
N SER A 46 0.37 3.28 -10.21
CA SER A 46 -0.12 2.90 -11.54
C SER A 46 -1.36 1.99 -11.49
N PHE A 47 -1.57 1.26 -10.39
CA PHE A 47 -2.79 0.49 -10.13
C PHE A 47 -3.92 1.31 -9.51
N PHE A 48 -3.85 2.63 -9.55
CA PHE A 48 -4.93 3.47 -9.06
C PHE A 48 -6.19 3.28 -9.92
N TRP A 49 -7.20 2.63 -9.35
CA TRP A 49 -8.53 2.48 -9.92
C TRP A 49 -9.57 2.86 -8.87
N ARG A 50 -10.72 3.39 -9.30
CA ARG A 50 -11.81 3.73 -8.39
C ARG A 50 -12.88 2.64 -8.44
N PRO A 51 -13.38 2.15 -7.29
CA PRO A 51 -14.36 1.07 -7.25
C PRO A 51 -15.65 1.37 -8.03
N GLU A 52 -16.04 2.65 -8.10
CA GLU A 52 -17.22 3.12 -8.84
C GLU A 52 -17.07 3.03 -10.37
N GLU A 53 -15.84 2.90 -10.89
CA GLU A 53 -15.58 2.75 -12.33
C GLU A 53 -15.84 1.33 -12.85
N VAL A 54 -16.08 0.39 -11.93
CA VAL A 54 -16.39 -1.00 -12.26
C VAL A 54 -17.89 -1.22 -12.12
N ASP A 55 -18.55 -1.59 -13.23
CA ASP A 55 -19.98 -1.89 -13.26
C ASP A 55 -20.31 -3.14 -12.43
N VAL A 56 -20.74 -2.91 -11.19
CA VAL A 56 -21.26 -3.94 -10.26
C VAL A 56 -22.68 -4.46 -10.58
N PRO A 57 -23.60 -3.78 -11.31
CA PRO A 57 -24.99 -4.26 -11.42
C PRO A 57 -25.14 -5.55 -12.23
N ALA A 58 -24.24 -5.82 -13.18
CA ALA A 58 -24.19 -7.08 -13.93
C ALA A 58 -23.79 -8.28 -13.05
N ILE A 59 -22.97 -8.05 -12.03
CA ILE A 59 -22.59 -9.07 -11.04
C ILE A 59 -23.77 -9.36 -10.10
N ALA A 60 -24.48 -8.33 -9.64
CA ALA A 60 -25.61 -8.49 -8.73
C ALA A 60 -26.77 -9.32 -9.34
N SER A 61 -27.05 -9.16 -10.64
CA SER A 61 -28.06 -9.95 -11.34
C SER A 61 -27.64 -11.42 -11.50
N THR A 62 -26.35 -11.68 -11.73
CA THR A 62 -25.77 -13.02 -11.85
C THR A 62 -25.74 -13.76 -10.50
N THR A 63 -25.40 -13.08 -9.41
CA THR A 63 -25.43 -13.63 -8.04
C THR A 63 -26.86 -13.98 -7.58
N ARG A 64 -27.88 -13.26 -8.05
CA ARG A 64 -29.28 -13.66 -7.82
C ARG A 64 -29.64 -14.97 -8.53
N ARG A 65 -29.02 -15.23 -9.70
CA ARG A 65 -29.25 -16.42 -10.53
C ARG A 65 -28.55 -17.67 -9.99
N CYS A 66 -27.34 -17.54 -9.46
CA CYS A 66 -26.58 -18.63 -8.84
C CYS A 66 -26.82 -18.72 -7.32
N ARG A 67 -27.94 -19.32 -6.90
CA ARG A 67 -28.32 -19.44 -5.47
C ARG A 67 -27.54 -20.52 -4.70
N ASN A 68 -27.16 -21.62 -5.36
CA ASN A 68 -26.60 -22.81 -4.71
C ASN A 68 -25.11 -22.68 -4.33
N THR A 69 -24.41 -21.64 -4.82
CA THR A 69 -22.99 -21.39 -4.53
C THR A 69 -22.76 -20.17 -3.63
N LYS A 70 -23.83 -19.51 -3.18
CA LYS A 70 -23.74 -18.30 -2.34
C LYS A 70 -22.94 -18.50 -1.05
N ASN A 71 -23.04 -19.69 -0.45
CA ASN A 71 -22.31 -20.02 0.77
C ASN A 71 -20.79 -20.05 0.54
N ILE A 72 -20.33 -20.44 -0.66
CA ILE A 72 -18.91 -20.50 -1.03
C ILE A 72 -18.32 -19.08 -1.16
N PHE A 73 -19.11 -18.12 -1.64
CA PHE A 73 -18.69 -16.72 -1.75
C PHE A 73 -18.66 -15.99 -0.39
N SER A 74 -19.50 -16.39 0.57
CA SER A 74 -19.54 -15.77 1.91
C SER A 74 -18.51 -16.34 2.88
N SER A 75 -17.92 -17.50 2.60
CA SER A 75 -17.01 -18.22 3.51
C SER A 75 -15.53 -17.97 3.24
N ALA A 76 -15.19 -17.11 2.27
CA ALA A 76 -13.81 -16.81 1.88
C ALA A 76 -13.27 -15.52 2.53
N THR A 77 -13.84 -15.10 3.66
CA THR A 77 -13.37 -13.96 4.48
C THR A 77 -12.91 -14.46 5.84
#